data_AF-A0A3B3DME9-F1
#
_entry.id   AF-A0A3B3DME9-F1
#
_cell.length_a   1.000
_cell.length_b   1.000
_cell.length_c   1.000
_cell.angle_alpha   90.00
_cell.angle_beta   90.00
_cell.angle_gamma   90.00
#
_symmetry.space_group_name_H-M   'P 1'
#
loop_
_entity.id
_entity.type
_entity.pdbx_description
1 polymer ?
#
loop_
_entity_poly.entity_id
_entity_poly.type
_entity_poly.pdbx_seq_one_letter_code
_entity_poly.pdbx_strand_id
1 'polypeptide(L)' 'MDFNGLADPYVKLHLLPGASKANKLKTKTIRNSLNPVWNETLIYVGITEEDMHRKTLRCVHVC' A
#
# COMPACT_ATOMS: atom_id res chain seq x y z
N MET A 1 -18.95 -10.35 9.37
CA MET A 1 -19.30 -11.23 8.23
C MET A 1 -20.21 -10.40 7.36
N ASP A 2 -19.58 -9.67 6.45
CA ASP A 2 -20.13 -8.47 5.84
C ASP A 2 -20.93 -8.89 4.60
N PHE A 3 -22.25 -8.72 4.73
CA PHE A 3 -23.31 -9.38 3.98
C PHE A 3 -23.55 -8.81 2.57
N ASN A 4 -22.57 -8.16 1.96
CA ASN A 4 -22.74 -7.55 0.63
C ASN A 4 -21.90 -8.22 -0.47
N GLY A 5 -21.03 -9.19 -0.18
CA GLY A 5 -20.23 -9.88 -1.21
C GLY A 5 -19.27 -8.96 -2.00
N LEU A 6 -19.14 -7.71 -1.58
CA LEU A 6 -18.42 -6.65 -2.25
C LEU A 6 -17.43 -6.07 -1.24
N ALA A 7 -16.18 -6.53 -1.33
CA ALA A 7 -15.08 -5.97 -0.58
C ALA A 7 -14.72 -4.58 -1.14
N ASP A 8 -14.16 -3.73 -0.28
CA ASP A 8 -13.52 -2.47 -0.66
C ASP A 8 -12.00 -2.64 -0.57
N PRO A 9 -11.38 -3.49 -1.39
CA PRO A 9 -9.98 -3.81 -1.22
C PRO A 9 -9.08 -2.60 -1.53
N TYR A 10 -8.03 -2.46 -0.74
CA TYR A 10 -6.97 -1.48 -0.96
C TYR A 10 -5.63 -2.02 -0.47
N VAL A 11 -4.53 -1.47 -0.99
CA VAL A 11 -3.18 -1.84 -0.58
C VAL A 11 -2.53 -0.68 0.15
N LYS A 12 -1.91 -0.96 1.30
CA LYS A 12 -1.04 -0.04 2.02
C LYS A 12 0.41 -0.49 1.86
N LEU A 13 1.29 0.42 1.45
CA LEU A 13 2.73 0.23 1.40
C LEU A 13 3.35 0.98 2.59
N HIS A 14 4.07 0.25 3.43
CA HIS A 14 4.79 0.80 4.58
C HIS A 14 6.29 0.53 4.42
N LEU A 15 7.11 1.58 4.44
CA LEU A 15 8.56 1.47 4.32
C LEU A 15 9.24 1.59 5.70
N LEU A 16 9.85 0.50 6.19
CA LEU A 16 10.47 0.36 7.52
C LEU A 16 11.99 0.18 7.40
N PRO A 17 12.86 0.59 8.33
CA PRO A 17 12.59 1.31 9.57
C PRO A 17 12.40 2.81 9.30
N GLY A 18 11.19 3.31 9.47
CA GLY A 18 10.85 4.70 9.15
C GLY A 18 9.36 4.94 9.29
N ALA A 19 8.93 5.38 10.47
CA ALA A 19 7.53 5.68 10.73
C ALA A 19 7.08 7.05 10.19
N SER A 20 7.82 7.62 9.22
CA SER A 20 7.45 8.91 8.62
C SER A 20 6.17 8.76 7.80
N LYS A 21 5.30 9.77 7.81
CA LYS A 21 4.11 9.79 6.95
C LYS A 21 4.49 9.68 5.47
N ALA A 22 5.66 10.18 5.08
CA ALA A 22 6.19 10.03 3.72
C ALA A 22 6.48 8.56 3.32
N ASN A 23 6.71 7.68 4.31
CA ASN A 23 6.97 6.25 4.10
C ASN A 23 5.70 5.40 4.03
N LYS A 24 4.52 6.01 4.25
CA LYS A 24 3.22 5.33 4.16
C LYS A 24 2.52 5.78 2.89
N LEU A 25 2.44 4.88 1.94
CA LEU A 25 1.67 5.05 0.72
C LEU A 25 0.45 4.13 0.77
N LYS A 26 -0.65 4.55 0.16
CA LYS A 26 -1.84 3.73 0.01
C LYS A 26 -2.36 3.90 -1.40
N THR A 27 -2.80 2.80 -2.01
CA THR A 27 -3.48 2.85 -3.29
C THR A 27 -4.91 3.34 -3.11
N LYS A 28 -5.56 3.70 -4.21
CA LYS A 28 -7.01 3.94 -4.21
C LYS A 28 -7.78 2.72 -3.71
N THR A 29 -8.82 2.96 -2.93
CA THR A 29 -9.77 1.91 -2.56
C THR A 29 -10.65 1.59 -3.76
N ILE A 30 -10.62 0.34 -4.22
CA ILE A 30 -11.51 -0.13 -5.28
C ILE A 30 -12.75 -0.64 -4.60
N ARG A 31 -13.88 0.00 -4.86
CA ARG A 31 -15.18 -0.42 -4.31
C ARG A 31 -15.80 -1.47 -5.21
N ASN A 32 -16.56 -2.39 -4.63
CA ASN A 32 -17.41 -3.31 -5.40
C ASN A 32 -16.61 -4.21 -6.35
N SER A 33 -15.46 -4.74 -5.89
CA SER A 33 -14.61 -5.60 -6.72
C SER A 33 -13.98 -6.74 -5.92
N LEU A 34 -14.16 -7.97 -6.42
CA LEU A 34 -13.52 -9.18 -5.88
C LEU A 34 -12.10 -9.38 -6.42
N ASN A 35 -11.75 -8.76 -7.55
CA ASN A 35 -10.42 -8.81 -8.17
C ASN A 35 -9.94 -7.37 -8.44
N PRO A 36 -9.53 -6.64 -7.40
CA PRO A 36 -9.07 -5.26 -7.55
C PRO A 36 -7.76 -5.21 -8.35
N VAL A 37 -7.78 -4.46 -9.45
CA VAL A 37 -6.57 -4.13 -10.20
C VAL A 37 -6.33 -2.64 -10.06
N TRP A 38 -5.37 -2.26 -9.22
CA TRP A 38 -5.06 -0.83 -9.01
C TRP A 38 -4.36 -0.21 -10.21
N ASN A 39 -3.46 -0.94 -10.89
CA ASN A 39 -2.59 -0.40 -11.95
C ASN A 39 -1.98 0.96 -11.58
N GLU A 40 -1.64 1.14 -10.29
CA GLU A 40 -1.22 2.42 -9.72
C GLU A 40 0.26 2.34 -9.31
N THR A 41 1.05 3.27 -9.80
CA THR A 41 2.48 3.36 -9.47
C THR A 41 2.67 4.27 -8.26
N LEU A 42 3.21 3.70 -7.19
CA LEU A 42 3.54 4.42 -5.96
C LEU A 42 5.03 4.74 -5.95
N ILE A 43 5.36 6.04 -5.86
CA ILE A 43 6.74 6.52 -5.93
C ILE A 43 7.10 7.15 -4.60
N TYR A 44 8.20 6.69 -4.00
CA TYR A 44 8.78 7.33 -2.83
C TYR A 44 9.83 8.36 -3.28
N VAL A 45 9.66 9.61 -2.87
CA VAL A 45 10.59 10.71 -3.19
C VAL A 45 11.46 10.99 -1.97
N GLY A 46 12.78 11.10 -2.19
CA GLY A 46 13.74 11.37 -1.10
C GLY A 46 14.23 10.13 -0.35
N ILE A 47 14.10 8.94 -0.95
CA ILE A 47 14.75 7.72 -0.45
C ILE A 47 16.20 7.71 -0.92
N THR A 48 17.14 7.62 0.02
CA THR A 48 18.55 7.46 -0.30
C THR A 48 18.88 5.99 -0.60
N GLU A 49 20.01 5.73 -1.26
CA GLU A 49 20.44 4.37 -1.56
C GLU A 49 20.70 3.54 -0.29
N GLU A 50 21.19 4.18 0.79
CA GLU A 50 21.32 3.53 2.10
C GLU A 50 19.97 3.13 2.70
N ASP A 51 18.96 4.00 2.57
CA ASP A 51 17.59 3.66 2.94
C ASP A 51 17.09 2.48 2.09
N MET A 52 17.38 2.42 0.80
CA MET A 52 16.95 1.29 -0.04
C MET A 52 17.52 -0.06 0.43
N HIS A 53 18.76 -0.09 0.91
CA HIS A 53 19.40 -1.32 1.41
C HIS A 53 18.97 -1.68 2.84
N ARG A 54 18.65 -0.68 3.68
CA ARG A 54 18.23 -0.88 5.07
C ARG A 54 16.72 -0.99 5.23
N LYS A 55 15.92 -0.51 4.27
CA LYS A 55 14.47 -0.46 4.39
C LYS A 55 13.83 -1.68 3.76
N THR A 56 12.83 -2.23 4.46
CA THR A 56 11.91 -3.23 3.95
C THR A 56 10.61 -2.55 3.54
N LEU A 57 10.20 -2.78 2.29
CA LEU A 57 8.87 -2.44 1.82
C LEU A 57 7.89 -3.52 2.28
N ARG A 58 6.92 -3.13 3.12
CA ARG A 58 5.83 -4.00 3.53
C ARG A 58 4.55 -3.62 2.80
N CYS A 59 4.09 -4.50 1.92
CA CYS A 59 2.77 -4.41 1.32
C CYS A 59 1.74 -5.11 2.22
N VAL A 60 0.68 -4.40 2.58
CA VAL A 60 -0.45 -4.94 3.33
C VAL A 60 -1.69 -4.80 2.45
N HIS A 61 -2.20 -5.95 2.03
CA HIS A 61 -3.48 -6.06 1.37
C HIS A 61 -4.60 -6.05 2.42
N VAL A 62 -5.61 -5.22 2.22
CA VAL A 62 -6.80 -5.16 3.07
C VAL A 62 -8.02 -5.42 2.19
N CYS A 63 -8.83 -6.40 2.58
CA CYS A 63 -10.15 -6.73 2.02
C CYS A 63 -11.26 -6.29 2.97
#